data_AF-A0A1R1CJD8-F1
#
_entry.id   AF-A0A1R1CJD8-F1
#
_cell.length_a   1.000
_cell.length_b   1.000
_cell.length_c   1.000
_cell.angle_alpha   90.00
_cell.angle_beta   90.00
_cell.angle_gamma   90.00
#
_symmetry.space_group_name_H-M   'P 1'
#
loop_
_entity.id
_entity.type
_entity.pdbx_description
1 polymer ?
#
loop_
_entity_poly.entity_id
_entity_poly.type
_entity_poly.pdbx_seq_one_letter_code
_entity_poly.pdbx_strand_id
1 'polypeptide(L)'
;MTTRDRYMLELEELLKVIPEVQRKDWLYDYYLHFQQAVENGQSEEDAARELGDPRLIANELLLSYRVDEAETNSSFGKLSKAVFATVSLGLFNIIFILGPYLALAAVILSLWVSALAIGLAGIGIAIESVVNNTFTIPQALTIALITSAITILLIVGLKALTAAFYKMTLKYLKFNTRIFRGSNK
;
A
#
# COMPACT_ATOMS: atom_id res chain seq x y z
N MET A 1 -52.51 -5.02 -32.22
CA MET A 1 -51.10 -4.87 -31.83
C MET A 1 -50.29 -4.88 -33.11
N THR A 2 -49.58 -3.80 -33.40
CA THR A 2 -48.88 -3.63 -34.69
C THR A 2 -47.60 -4.47 -34.73
N THR A 3 -46.94 -4.57 -35.89
CA THR A 3 -45.69 -5.33 -36.02
C THR A 3 -44.55 -4.59 -35.32
N ARG A 4 -44.54 -3.26 -35.41
CA ARG A 4 -43.66 -2.39 -34.62
C ARG A 4 -43.85 -2.62 -33.12
N ASP A 5 -45.08 -2.60 -32.61
CA ASP A 5 -45.32 -2.70 -31.16
C ASP A 5 -44.78 -4.03 -30.60
N ARG A 6 -44.92 -5.14 -31.35
CA ARG A 6 -44.36 -6.44 -30.95
C ARG A 6 -42.83 -6.44 -30.95
N TYR A 7 -42.22 -5.86 -31.97
CA TYR A 7 -40.76 -5.75 -32.08
C TYR A 7 -40.16 -4.98 -30.92
N MET A 8 -40.72 -3.80 -30.64
CA MET A 8 -40.24 -2.91 -29.60
C MET A 8 -40.41 -3.52 -28.20
N LEU A 9 -41.52 -4.22 -27.95
CA LEU A 9 -41.74 -4.93 -26.69
C LEU A 9 -40.74 -6.08 -26.48
N GLU A 10 -40.44 -6.86 -27.51
CA GLU A 10 -39.45 -7.94 -27.40
C GLU A 10 -38.05 -7.36 -27.16
N LEU A 11 -37.65 -6.31 -27.89
CA LEU A 11 -36.37 -5.64 -27.72
C LEU A 11 -36.22 -4.99 -26.34
N GLU A 12 -37.26 -4.32 -25.83
CA GLU A 12 -37.27 -3.73 -24.49
C GLU A 12 -37.11 -4.79 -23.39
N GLU A 13 -37.83 -5.91 -23.52
CA GLU A 13 -37.75 -7.03 -22.56
C GLU A 13 -36.34 -7.61 -22.49
N LEU A 14 -35.69 -7.76 -23.64
CA LEU A 14 -34.31 -8.28 -23.74
C LEU A 14 -33.28 -7.29 -23.17
N LEU A 15 -33.54 -5.99 -23.24
CA LEU A 15 -32.64 -4.93 -22.76
C LEU A 15 -32.89 -4.52 -21.30
N LYS A 16 -33.73 -5.22 -20.53
CA LYS A 16 -34.05 -4.86 -19.12
C LYS A 16 -32.84 -4.69 -18.20
N VAL A 17 -31.73 -5.36 -18.49
CA VAL A 17 -30.47 -5.27 -17.73
C VAL A 17 -29.80 -3.90 -17.88
N ILE A 18 -30.09 -3.19 -18.98
CA ILE A 18 -29.56 -1.85 -19.25
C ILE A 18 -30.31 -0.80 -18.41
N PRO A 19 -29.60 0.19 -17.82
CA PRO A 19 -30.22 1.30 -17.11
C PRO A 19 -31.32 1.99 -17.94
N GLU A 20 -32.43 2.35 -17.30
CA GLU A 20 -33.64 2.83 -17.98
C GLU A 20 -33.40 4.00 -18.95
N VAL A 21 -32.53 4.95 -18.57
CA VAL A 21 -32.21 6.12 -19.40
C VAL A 21 -31.57 5.69 -20.72
N GLN A 22 -30.55 4.84 -20.66
CA GLN A 22 -29.84 4.35 -21.84
C GLN A 22 -30.69 3.38 -22.66
N ARG A 23 -31.48 2.53 -22.00
CA ARG A 23 -32.43 1.64 -22.66
C ARG A 23 -33.45 2.42 -23.48
N LYS A 24 -34.01 3.51 -22.91
CA LYS A 24 -34.97 4.37 -23.62
C LYS A 24 -34.35 5.06 -24.82
N ASP A 25 -33.12 5.53 -24.69
CA ASP A 25 -32.36 6.15 -25.77
C ASP A 25 -32.17 5.18 -26.95
N TRP A 26 -31.69 3.97 -26.67
CA TRP A 26 -31.51 2.93 -27.69
C TRP A 26 -32.84 2.52 -28.34
N LEU A 27 -33.90 2.32 -27.56
CA LEU A 27 -35.22 2.00 -28.10
C LEU A 27 -35.80 3.12 -28.96
N TYR A 28 -35.47 4.38 -28.66
CA TYR A 28 -35.95 5.53 -29.43
C TYR A 28 -35.40 5.53 -30.86
N ASP A 29 -34.13 5.14 -31.05
CA ASP A 29 -33.52 5.02 -32.38
C ASP A 29 -34.25 4.00 -33.26
N TYR A 30 -34.59 2.83 -32.70
CA TYR A 30 -35.36 1.81 -33.43
C TYR A 30 -36.80 2.26 -33.71
N TYR A 31 -37.43 2.99 -32.77
CA TYR A 31 -38.75 3.57 -33.00
C TYR A 31 -38.74 4.56 -34.17
N LEU A 32 -37.73 5.44 -34.23
CA LEU A 32 -37.56 6.38 -35.34
C LEU A 32 -37.38 5.67 -36.68
N HIS A 33 -36.62 4.57 -36.72
CA HIS A 33 -36.48 3.75 -37.93
C HIS A 33 -37.84 3.24 -38.44
N PHE A 34 -38.68 2.69 -37.56
CA PHE A 34 -40.03 2.27 -37.94
C PHE A 34 -40.90 3.44 -38.41
N GLN A 35 -40.79 4.61 -37.77
CA GLN A 35 -41.55 5.79 -38.18
C GLN A 35 -41.14 6.27 -39.58
N GLN A 36 -39.84 6.35 -39.86
CA GLN A 36 -39.31 6.75 -41.17
C GLN A 36 -39.70 5.77 -42.27
N ALA A 37 -39.69 4.47 -42.00
CA ALA A 37 -40.13 3.47 -42.96
C ALA A 37 -41.58 3.71 -43.38
N VAL A 38 -42.48 3.95 -42.41
CA VAL A 38 -43.89 4.25 -42.67
C VAL A 38 -44.06 5.56 -43.45
N GLU A 39 -43.32 6.61 -43.09
CA GLU A 39 -43.34 7.90 -43.81
C GLU A 39 -42.88 7.76 -45.26
N ASN A 40 -41.93 6.86 -45.54
CA ASN A 40 -41.44 6.54 -46.88
C ASN A 40 -42.34 5.56 -47.65
N GLY A 41 -43.48 5.16 -47.08
CA GLY A 41 -44.44 4.24 -47.71
C GLY A 41 -44.07 2.75 -47.62
N GLN A 42 -43.11 2.38 -46.77
CA GLN A 42 -42.74 1.00 -46.46
C GLN A 42 -43.65 0.43 -45.35
N SER A 43 -43.97 -0.85 -45.43
CA SER A 43 -44.76 -1.53 -44.39
C SER A 43 -43.92 -1.78 -43.13
N GLU A 44 -44.57 -1.87 -41.96
CA GLU A 44 -43.88 -2.20 -40.71
C GLU A 44 -43.25 -3.60 -40.76
N GLU A 45 -43.86 -4.54 -41.49
CA GLU A 45 -43.33 -5.89 -41.70
C GLU A 45 -42.01 -5.88 -42.49
N ASP A 46 -41.92 -5.03 -43.51
CA ASP A 46 -40.71 -4.88 -44.30
C ASP A 46 -39.62 -4.16 -43.49
N ALA A 47 -39.98 -3.15 -42.70
CA ALA A 47 -39.06 -2.48 -41.79
C ALA A 47 -38.50 -3.44 -40.72
N ALA A 48 -39.35 -4.28 -40.12
CA ALA A 48 -38.91 -5.31 -39.18
C ALA A 48 -38.00 -6.35 -39.82
N ARG A 49 -38.25 -6.70 -41.10
CA ARG A 49 -37.38 -7.63 -41.86
C ARG A 49 -36.02 -7.01 -42.16
N GLU A 50 -35.97 -5.72 -42.43
CA GLU A 50 -34.75 -4.95 -42.68
C GLU A 50 -33.91 -4.79 -41.41
N LEU A 51 -34.55 -4.51 -40.27
CA LEU A 51 -33.89 -4.48 -38.96
C LEU A 51 -33.37 -5.86 -38.52
N GLY A 52 -34.08 -6.94 -38.88
CA GLY A 52 -33.70 -8.31 -38.53
C GLY A 52 -34.18 -8.74 -37.15
N ASP A 53 -33.67 -9.85 -36.63
CA ASP A 53 -34.15 -10.46 -35.38
C ASP A 53 -33.82 -9.57 -34.16
N PRO A 54 -34.84 -9.12 -33.37
CA PRO A 54 -34.61 -8.28 -32.19
C PRO A 54 -33.69 -8.94 -31.15
N ARG A 55 -33.60 -10.27 -31.13
CA ARG A 55 -32.69 -11.02 -30.26
C ARG A 55 -31.23 -10.84 -30.65
N LEU A 56 -30.92 -10.76 -31.93
CA LEU A 56 -29.55 -10.54 -32.40
C LEU A 56 -29.10 -9.12 -32.04
N ILE A 57 -29.96 -8.14 -32.28
CA ILE A 57 -29.72 -6.73 -31.91
C ILE A 57 -29.51 -6.59 -30.40
N ALA A 58 -30.40 -7.18 -29.60
CA ALA A 58 -30.26 -7.13 -28.15
C ALA A 58 -28.93 -7.74 -27.66
N ASN A 59 -28.51 -8.86 -28.25
CA ASN A 59 -27.23 -9.48 -27.92
C ASN A 59 -26.05 -8.58 -28.24
N GLU A 60 -26.05 -7.91 -29.39
CA GLU A 60 -25.00 -6.96 -29.78
C GLU A 60 -24.92 -5.77 -28.82
N LEU A 61 -26.06 -5.14 -28.54
CA LEU A 61 -26.16 -4.03 -27.59
C LEU A 61 -25.70 -4.42 -26.18
N LEU A 62 -26.09 -5.61 -25.71
CA LEU A 62 -25.66 -6.13 -24.41
C LEU A 62 -24.16 -6.45 -24.39
N LEU A 63 -23.59 -6.92 -25.51
CA LEU A 63 -22.16 -7.19 -25.60
C LEU A 63 -21.36 -5.89 -25.48
N SER A 64 -21.74 -4.86 -26.25
CA SER A 64 -21.12 -3.54 -26.21
C SER A 64 -21.23 -2.90 -24.84
N TYR A 65 -22.42 -2.95 -24.22
CA TYR A 65 -22.61 -2.47 -22.85
C TYR A 65 -21.66 -3.15 -21.85
N ARG A 66 -21.52 -4.48 -21.93
CA ARG A 66 -20.64 -5.23 -21.04
C ARG A 66 -19.17 -4.94 -21.26
N VAL A 67 -18.75 -4.68 -22.50
CA VAL A 67 -17.38 -4.27 -22.81
C VAL A 67 -17.10 -2.88 -22.23
N ASP A 68 -17.99 -1.91 -22.45
CA ASP A 68 -17.85 -0.55 -21.92
C ASP A 68 -17.88 -0.54 -20.38
N GLU A 69 -18.79 -1.31 -19.78
CA GLU A 69 -18.88 -1.47 -18.32
C GLU A 69 -17.61 -2.13 -17.77
N ALA A 70 -17.04 -3.11 -18.47
CA ALA A 70 -15.78 -3.72 -18.09
C ALA A 70 -14.62 -2.73 -18.22
N GLU A 71 -14.51 -1.96 -19.29
CA GLU A 71 -13.46 -0.95 -19.47
C GLU A 71 -13.52 0.14 -18.40
N THR A 72 -14.71 0.69 -18.15
CA THR A 72 -14.92 1.75 -17.16
C THR A 72 -14.78 1.27 -15.71
N ASN A 73 -15.17 0.02 -15.40
CA ASN A 73 -14.90 -0.60 -14.11
C ASN A 73 -13.49 -1.17 -13.97
N SER A 74 -12.74 -1.27 -15.08
CA SER A 74 -11.43 -1.90 -15.08
C SER A 74 -10.34 -0.97 -14.56
N SER A 75 -9.70 -1.49 -13.51
CA SER A 75 -8.28 -1.36 -13.27
C SER A 75 -7.76 -0.01 -12.78
N PHE A 76 -7.79 1.11 -13.51
CA PHE A 76 -6.89 2.24 -13.18
C PHE A 76 -7.16 2.90 -11.81
N GLY A 77 -8.43 3.19 -11.48
CA GLY A 77 -8.80 3.78 -10.18
C GLY A 77 -8.64 2.82 -9.00
N LYS A 78 -8.92 1.54 -9.21
CA LYS A 78 -8.76 0.48 -8.18
C LYS A 78 -7.28 0.14 -7.97
N LEU A 79 -6.50 0.11 -9.05
CA LEU A 79 -5.06 -0.10 -9.09
C LEU A 79 -4.31 1.06 -8.41
N SER A 80 -4.61 2.31 -8.76
CA SER A 80 -3.98 3.48 -8.12
C SER A 80 -4.26 3.54 -6.62
N LYS A 81 -5.50 3.25 -6.18
CA LYS A 81 -5.83 3.10 -4.76
C LYS A 81 -5.05 1.96 -4.10
N ALA A 82 -4.93 0.80 -4.74
CA ALA A 82 -4.16 -0.33 -4.21
C ALA A 82 -2.65 -0.03 -4.14
N VAL A 83 -2.09 0.63 -5.15
CA VAL A 83 -0.70 1.10 -5.17
C VAL A 83 -0.47 2.11 -4.06
N PHE A 84 -1.32 3.12 -3.93
CA PHE A 84 -1.21 4.13 -2.88
C PHE A 84 -1.32 3.51 -1.48
N ALA A 85 -2.25 2.57 -1.27
CA ALA A 85 -2.37 1.85 -0.01
C ALA A 85 -1.11 1.04 0.31
N THR A 86 -0.55 0.33 -0.68
CA THR A 86 0.66 -0.47 -0.52
C THR A 86 1.89 0.40 -0.21
N VAL A 87 2.07 1.49 -0.96
CA VAL A 87 3.16 2.45 -0.73
C VAL A 87 3.01 3.13 0.63
N SER A 88 1.79 3.56 0.99
CA SER A 88 1.52 4.19 2.28
C SER A 88 1.79 3.23 3.44
N LEU A 89 1.40 1.96 3.32
CA LEU A 89 1.69 0.94 4.33
C LEU A 89 3.20 0.71 4.48
N GLY A 90 3.93 0.68 3.36
CA GLY A 90 5.39 0.56 3.34
C GLY A 90 6.09 1.75 4.00
N LEU A 91 5.74 2.98 3.60
CA LEU A 91 6.28 4.21 4.19
C LEU A 91 5.94 4.34 5.67
N PHE A 92 4.72 3.97 6.06
CA PHE A 92 4.30 3.96 7.46
C PHE A 92 5.18 3.02 8.30
N ASN A 93 5.46 1.81 7.81
CA ASN A 93 6.36 0.88 8.49
C ASN A 93 7.80 1.44 8.61
N ILE A 94 8.32 2.07 7.55
CA ILE A 94 9.66 2.67 7.58
C ILE A 94 9.74 3.80 8.64
N ILE A 95 8.76 4.71 8.64
CA ILE A 95 8.81 5.88 9.51
C ILE A 95 8.53 5.51 10.97
N PHE A 96 7.48 4.74 11.23
CA PHE A 96 7.00 4.50 12.60
C PHE A 96 7.61 3.29 13.28
N ILE A 97 8.14 2.32 12.53
CA ILE A 97 8.74 1.11 13.11
C ILE A 97 10.26 1.15 12.91
N LEU A 98 10.73 1.22 11.66
CA LEU A 98 12.17 1.18 11.37
C LEU A 98 12.90 2.44 11.87
N GLY A 99 12.30 3.62 11.74
CA GLY A 99 12.88 4.89 12.18
C GLY A 99 13.27 4.90 13.66
N PRO A 100 12.31 4.73 14.59
CA PRO A 100 12.59 4.62 16.03
C PRO A 100 13.57 3.50 16.38
N TYR A 101 13.48 2.35 15.68
CA TYR A 101 14.40 1.24 15.88
C TYR A 101 15.85 1.63 15.55
N LEU A 102 16.08 2.26 14.38
CA LEU A 102 17.40 2.74 13.97
C LEU A 102 17.91 3.84 14.89
N ALA A 103 17.03 4.75 15.34
CA ALA A 103 17.40 5.78 16.30
C ALA A 103 17.90 5.17 17.62
N LEU A 104 17.18 4.18 18.17
CA LEU A 104 17.60 3.46 19.38
C LEU A 104 18.93 2.71 19.18
N ALA A 105 19.11 2.04 18.03
CA ALA A 105 20.35 1.35 17.71
C ALA A 105 21.53 2.33 17.61
N ALA A 106 21.33 3.49 16.97
CA ALA A 106 22.34 4.53 16.86
C ALA A 106 22.71 5.12 18.24
N VAL A 107 21.73 5.33 19.13
CA VAL A 107 21.98 5.75 20.51
C VAL A 107 22.85 4.73 21.24
N ILE A 108 22.51 3.44 21.18
CA ILE A 108 23.31 2.37 21.83
C ILE A 108 24.74 2.35 21.27
N LEU A 109 24.89 2.45 19.95
CA LEU A 109 26.20 2.51 19.29
C LEU A 109 27.00 3.74 19.76
N SER A 110 26.37 4.90 19.82
CA SER A 110 27.03 6.14 20.28
C SER A 110 27.51 6.03 21.72
N LEU A 111 26.76 5.35 22.59
CA LEU A 111 27.16 5.12 23.97
C LEU A 111 28.37 4.18 24.07
N TRP A 112 28.44 3.15 23.21
CA TRP A 112 29.62 2.28 23.11
C TRP A 112 30.86 3.05 22.66
N VAL A 113 30.72 3.90 21.65
CA VAL A 113 31.81 4.76 21.17
C VAL A 113 32.26 5.72 22.27
N SER A 114 31.32 6.35 22.98
CA SER A 114 31.62 7.23 24.11
C SER A 114 32.34 6.51 25.25
N ALA A 115 31.92 5.30 25.62
CA ALA A 115 32.59 4.50 26.64
C ALA A 115 34.04 4.18 26.25
N LEU A 116 34.26 3.81 24.98
CA LEU A 116 35.61 3.58 24.46
C LEU A 116 36.44 4.86 24.46
N ALA A 117 35.87 5.98 24.02
CA ALA A 117 36.55 7.27 24.01
C ALA A 117 36.97 7.72 25.41
N ILE A 118 36.11 7.56 26.42
CA ILE A 118 36.43 7.86 27.83
C ILE A 118 37.57 6.96 28.32
N GLY A 119 37.52 5.66 28.02
CA GLY A 119 38.58 4.71 28.40
C GLY A 119 39.93 5.07 27.77
N LEU A 120 39.94 5.38 26.48
CA LEU A 120 41.15 5.82 25.76
C LEU A 120 41.66 7.17 26.26
N ALA A 121 40.77 8.12 26.56
CA ALA A 121 41.14 9.41 27.13
C ALA A 121 41.81 9.26 28.49
N GLY A 122 41.28 8.38 29.36
CA GLY A 122 41.90 8.08 30.66
C GLY A 122 43.33 7.56 30.54
N ILE A 123 43.57 6.64 29.59
CA ILE A 123 44.91 6.13 29.28
C ILE A 123 45.80 7.23 28.69
N GLY A 124 45.26 8.02 27.77
CA GLY A 124 45.98 9.14 27.14
C GLY A 124 46.48 10.16 28.16
N ILE A 125 45.63 10.57 29.11
CA ILE A 125 46.01 11.49 30.20
C ILE A 125 47.11 10.87 31.08
N ALA A 126 47.03 9.57 31.37
CA ALA A 126 48.07 8.91 32.17
C ALA A 126 49.44 8.92 31.47
N ILE A 127 49.47 8.64 30.17
CA ILE A 127 50.70 8.66 29.36
C ILE A 127 51.25 10.08 29.28
N GLU A 128 50.40 11.04 28.93
CA GLU A 128 50.75 12.45 28.78
C GLU A 128 51.34 13.02 30.08
N SER A 129 50.75 12.67 31.23
CA SER A 129 51.25 13.07 32.53
C SER A 129 52.64 12.52 32.86
N VAL A 130 52.98 11.30 32.40
CA VAL A 130 54.31 10.70 32.62
C VAL A 130 55.37 11.32 31.72
N VAL A 131 55.00 11.66 30.48
CA VAL A 131 55.95 12.18 29.48
C VAL A 131 56.20 13.68 29.68
N ASN A 132 55.15 14.47 29.91
CA ASN A 132 55.22 15.93 29.92
C ASN A 132 55.17 16.54 31.33
N ASN A 133 55.00 15.73 32.39
CA ASN A 133 54.81 16.18 33.76
C ASN A 133 53.59 17.13 33.96
N THR A 134 52.56 16.99 33.13
CA THR A 134 51.34 17.82 33.17
C THR A 134 50.57 17.69 34.47
N PHE A 135 50.53 16.49 35.06
CA PHE A 135 50.01 16.25 36.40
C PHE A 135 51.06 15.56 37.29
N THR A 136 50.92 15.71 38.60
CA THR A 136 51.72 14.93 39.55
C THR A 136 51.31 13.44 39.49
N ILE A 137 52.24 12.54 39.81
CA ILE A 137 51.99 11.08 39.78
C ILE A 137 50.70 10.68 40.55
N PRO A 138 50.43 11.18 41.77
CA PRO A 138 49.20 10.83 42.49
C PRO A 138 47.92 11.33 41.80
N GLN A 139 47.96 12.53 41.19
CA GLN A 139 46.83 13.08 40.44
C GLN A 139 46.54 12.26 39.18
N ALA A 140 47.58 11.92 38.42
CA ALA A 140 47.47 11.11 37.21
C ALA A 140 46.89 9.72 37.51
N LEU A 141 47.36 9.06 38.57
CA LEU A 141 46.85 7.77 39.02
C LEU A 141 45.37 7.85 39.43
N THR A 142 44.98 8.91 40.12
CA THR A 142 43.59 9.12 40.55
C THR A 142 42.66 9.32 39.34
N ILE A 143 43.08 10.13 38.35
CA ILE A 143 42.33 10.33 37.10
C ILE A 143 42.20 9.01 36.32
N ALA A 144 43.27 8.24 36.21
CA ALA A 144 43.27 6.94 35.54
C ALA A 144 42.32 5.93 36.23
N LEU A 145 42.32 5.88 37.57
CA LEU A 145 41.42 5.01 38.34
C LEU A 145 39.95 5.42 38.18
N ILE A 146 39.65 6.72 38.23
CA ILE A 146 38.27 7.22 38.07
C ILE A 146 37.77 6.93 36.65
N THR A 147 38.55 7.27 35.63
CA THR A 147 38.16 7.07 34.23
C THR A 147 38.00 5.58 33.87
N SER A 148 38.89 4.71 34.37
CA SER A 148 38.76 3.27 34.20
C SER A 148 37.54 2.70 34.93
N ALA A 149 37.28 3.12 36.17
CA ALA A 149 36.09 2.69 36.93
C ALA A 149 34.78 3.09 36.23
N ILE A 150 34.69 4.34 35.76
CA ILE A 150 33.53 4.83 34.98
C ILE A 150 33.38 4.03 33.69
N THR A 151 34.47 3.78 32.98
CA THR A 151 34.46 3.03 31.72
C THR A 151 33.94 1.60 31.94
N ILE A 152 34.43 0.91 32.97
CA ILE A 152 33.97 -0.45 33.32
C ILE A 152 32.47 -0.44 33.65
N LEU A 153 32.02 0.52 34.46
CA LEU A 153 30.61 0.65 34.84
C LEU A 153 29.73 0.90 33.61
N LEU A 154 30.16 1.79 32.69
CA LEU A 154 29.47 2.05 31.43
C LEU A 154 29.40 0.80 30.56
N ILE A 155 30.50 0.05 30.42
CA ILE A 155 30.52 -1.20 29.63
C ILE A 155 29.54 -2.22 30.22
N VAL A 156 29.52 -2.42 31.53
CA VAL A 156 28.58 -3.36 32.18
C VAL A 156 27.13 -2.93 31.94
N GLY A 157 26.81 -1.66 32.14
CA GLY A 157 25.48 -1.11 31.87
C GLY A 157 25.08 -1.26 30.39
N LEU A 158 26.00 -0.98 29.47
CA LEU A 158 25.77 -1.08 28.03
C LEU A 158 25.57 -2.52 27.56
N LYS A 159 26.27 -3.50 28.14
CA LYS A 159 26.01 -4.92 27.85
C LYS A 159 24.59 -5.31 28.24
N ALA A 160 24.11 -4.88 29.41
CA ALA A 160 22.74 -5.13 29.83
C ALA A 160 21.71 -4.44 28.91
N LEU A 161 21.95 -3.17 28.57
CA LEU A 161 21.09 -2.40 27.67
C LEU A 161 21.02 -3.03 26.26
N THR A 162 22.17 -3.41 25.70
CA THR A 162 22.28 -4.06 24.39
C THR A 162 21.57 -5.42 24.40
N ALA A 163 21.72 -6.20 25.48
CA ALA A 163 21.01 -7.47 25.63
C ALA A 163 19.49 -7.28 25.74
N ALA A 164 19.02 -6.25 26.44
CA ALA A 164 17.61 -5.90 26.51
C ALA A 164 17.06 -5.51 25.13
N PHE A 165 17.78 -4.66 24.39
CA PHE A 165 17.44 -4.27 23.03
C PHE A 165 17.34 -5.48 22.08
N TYR A 166 18.32 -6.38 22.13
CA TYR A 166 18.30 -7.62 21.35
C TYR A 166 17.10 -8.51 21.71
N LYS A 167 16.80 -8.69 23.00
CA LYS A 167 15.63 -9.46 23.46
C LYS A 167 14.31 -8.84 22.98
N MET A 168 14.17 -7.51 23.05
CA MET A 168 13.00 -6.81 22.54
C MET A 168 12.83 -7.02 21.04
N THR A 169 13.93 -6.90 20.29
CA THR A 169 13.96 -7.14 18.84
C THR A 169 13.52 -8.56 18.50
N LEU A 170 14.08 -9.57 19.18
CA LEU A 170 13.67 -10.96 18.99
C LEU A 170 12.21 -11.20 19.37
N LYS A 171 11.71 -10.59 20.44
CA LYS A 171 10.30 -10.70 20.85
C LYS A 171 9.39 -10.12 19.77
N TYR A 172 9.75 -8.98 19.20
CA TYR A 172 9.03 -8.35 18.09
C TYR A 172 9.02 -9.24 16.83
N LEU A 173 10.19 -9.75 16.42
CA LEU A 173 10.29 -10.65 15.26
C LEU A 173 9.48 -11.94 15.46
N LYS A 174 9.53 -12.53 16.66
CA LYS A 174 8.72 -13.71 17.01
C LYS A 174 7.22 -13.39 17.01
N PHE A 175 6.82 -12.20 17.46
CA PHE A 175 5.42 -11.77 17.42
C PHE A 175 4.92 -11.64 15.98
N ASN A 176 5.66 -10.95 15.11
CA ASN A 176 5.30 -10.81 13.70
C ASN A 176 5.21 -12.17 13.00
N THR A 177 6.20 -13.04 13.18
CA THR A 177 6.21 -14.36 12.53
C THR A 177 5.13 -15.32 13.05
N ARG A 178 4.68 -15.18 14.31
CA ARG A 178 3.55 -15.95 14.86
C ARG A 178 2.22 -15.57 14.21
N ILE A 179 2.00 -14.30 13.87
CA ILE A 179 0.78 -13.85 13.19
C ILE A 179 0.68 -14.50 11.80
N PHE A 180 1.78 -14.56 11.05
CA PHE A 180 1.78 -15.19 9.73
C PHE A 180 1.62 -16.73 9.78
N ARG A 181 2.10 -17.39 10.83
CA ARG A 181 1.92 -18.85 11.01
C ARG A 181 0.57 -19.24 11.64
N GLY A 182 -0.12 -18.32 12.31
CA GLY A 182 -1.43 -18.55 12.92
C GLY A 182 -2.61 -18.56 11.93
N SER A 183 -2.38 -18.20 10.67
CA SER A 183 -3.42 -18.12 9.62
C SER A 183 -3.59 -19.42 8.80
N ASN A 184 -2.88 -20.50 9.14
CA ASN A 184 -3.01 -21.82 8.52
C ASN A 184 -3.86 -22.77 9.39
N LYS A 185 -5.09 -22.37 9.72
CA LYS A 185 -6.16 -23.27 10.16
C LYS A 185 -7.45 -22.91 9.46
#